data_AF-A0A9J8A3Z0-F1
#
_entry.id   AF-A0A9J8A3Z0-F1
#
_cell.length_a   1.000
_cell.length_b   1.000
_cell.length_c   1.000
_cell.angle_alpha   90.00
_cell.angle_beta   90.00
_cell.angle_gamma   90.00
#
_symmetry.space_group_name_H-M   'P 1'
#
loop_
_entity.id
_entity.type
_entity.pdbx_description
1 polymer ?
#
loop_
_entity_poly.entity_id
_entity_poly.type
_entity_poly.pdbx_seq_one_letter_code
_entity_poly.pdbx_strand_id
1 'polypeptide(L)'
;MLKVEKQDKEKEREQVISERGPLLKLSGLSVQELQHLCRDLHHKIDVIDEERYDTAFKVSKNDKEIQEMNQKIYEMKSKLKRPNLKRVKLYAEHMLSVLLGSRHTVR
;
A
#
# COMPACT_ATOMS: atom_id res chain seq x y z
N MET A 1 -8.99 12.83 -6.09
CA MET A 1 -9.26 11.64 -5.26
C MET A 1 -8.10 11.34 -4.34
N LEU A 2 -6.98 10.75 -4.78
CA LEU A 2 -5.88 10.33 -3.87
C LEU A 2 -5.26 11.46 -3.02
N LYS A 3 -5.08 12.66 -3.59
CA LYS A 3 -4.58 13.82 -2.83
C LYS A 3 -5.54 14.28 -1.72
N VAL A 4 -6.84 14.25 -2.01
CA VAL A 4 -7.88 14.65 -1.06
C VAL A 4 -7.98 13.61 0.06
N GLU A 5 -8.02 12.33 -0.28
CA GLU A 5 -8.01 11.23 0.69
C GLU A 5 -6.80 11.29 1.64
N LYS A 6 -5.61 11.60 1.11
CA LYS A 6 -4.41 11.76 1.93
C LYS A 6 -4.56 12.93 2.93
N GLN A 7 -5.08 14.06 2.48
CA GLN A 7 -5.32 15.23 3.34
C GLN A 7 -6.37 14.93 4.42
N ASP A 8 -7.42 14.20 4.08
CA ASP A 8 -8.47 13.83 5.04
C ASP A 8 -7.92 12.88 6.11
N LYS A 9 -7.10 11.90 5.72
CA LYS A 9 -6.39 11.01 6.65
C LYS A 9 -5.40 11.74 7.57
N GLU A 10 -4.71 12.76 7.06
CA GLU A 10 -3.81 13.59 7.87
C GLU A 10 -4.59 14.37 8.93
N LYS A 11 -5.72 14.99 8.55
CA LYS A 11 -6.60 15.70 9.49
C LYS A 11 -7.22 14.77 10.53
N GLU A 12 -7.72 13.62 10.11
CA GLU A 12 -8.28 12.62 11.02
C GLU A 12 -7.22 12.15 12.03
N ARG A 13 -6.00 11.91 11.57
CA ARG A 13 -4.87 11.56 12.46
C ARG A 13 -4.60 12.65 13.49
N GLU A 14 -4.56 13.91 13.08
CA GLU A 14 -4.34 15.05 13.99
C GLU A 14 -5.46 15.15 15.04
N GLN A 15 -6.72 14.98 14.63
CA GLN A 15 -7.88 14.96 15.52
C GLN A 15 -7.78 13.83 16.55
N VAL A 16 -7.54 12.59 16.11
CA VAL A 16 -7.42 11.42 16.99
C VAL A 16 -6.27 11.57 17.98
N ILE A 17 -5.12 12.13 17.56
CA ILE A 17 -3.99 12.39 18.46
C ILE A 17 -4.35 13.44 19.50
N SER A 18 -5.02 14.53 19.09
CA SER A 18 -5.44 15.59 20.01
C SER A 18 -6.47 15.10 21.04
N GLU A 19 -7.36 14.18 20.66
CA GLU A 19 -8.36 13.59 21.56
C GLU A 19 -7.72 12.61 22.56
N ARG A 20 -6.80 11.76 22.09
CA ARG A 20 -6.14 10.73 22.93
C ARG A 20 -5.05 11.32 23.84
N GLY A 21 -4.39 12.37 23.40
CA GLY A 21 -3.27 13.02 24.10
C GLY A 21 -3.51 14.53 24.26
N PRO A 22 -4.47 14.96 25.09
CA PRO A 22 -4.69 16.37 25.33
C PRO A 22 -3.48 17.02 26.01
N LEU A 23 -3.33 18.33 25.80
CA LEU A 23 -2.23 19.10 26.37
C LEU A 23 -2.24 19.00 27.92
N LEU A 24 -1.09 18.64 28.50
CA LEU A 24 -0.95 18.51 29.94
C LEU A 24 -0.99 19.89 30.60
N LYS A 25 -1.93 20.08 31.53
CA LYS A 25 -2.01 21.28 32.38
C LYS A 25 -1.18 21.06 33.63
N LEU A 26 0.03 21.59 33.64
CA LEU A 26 0.97 21.44 34.77
C LEU A 26 0.87 22.60 35.78
N SER A 27 0.26 23.71 35.37
CA SER A 27 0.12 24.90 36.20
C SER A 27 -0.81 24.66 37.39
N GLY A 28 -0.36 25.05 38.59
CA GLY A 28 -1.16 24.96 39.81
C GLY A 28 -1.18 23.59 40.49
N LEU A 29 -0.46 22.59 39.96
CA LEU A 29 -0.31 21.29 40.62
C LEU A 29 0.69 21.37 41.77
N SER A 30 0.34 20.75 42.89
CA SER A 30 1.26 20.48 44.00
C SER A 30 2.29 19.41 43.63
N VAL A 31 3.35 19.29 44.43
CA VAL A 31 4.40 18.26 44.23
C VAL A 31 3.83 16.84 44.26
N GLN A 32 2.84 16.59 45.14
CA GLN A 32 2.21 15.26 45.23
C GLN A 32 1.38 14.93 43.99
N GLU A 33 0.61 15.90 43.49
CA GLU A 33 -0.19 15.73 42.26
C GLU A 33 0.71 15.52 41.04
N LEU A 34 1.84 16.25 40.95
CA LEU A 34 2.84 16.04 39.91
C LEU A 34 3.44 14.62 39.97
N GLN A 35 3.80 14.13 41.15
CA GLN A 35 4.31 12.77 41.30
C GLN A 35 3.28 11.71 40.93
N HIS A 36 2.00 11.93 41.25
CA HIS A 36 0.92 11.03 40.84
C HIS A 36 0.74 11.03 39.32
N LEU A 37 0.70 12.21 38.70
CA LEU A 37 0.60 12.36 37.25
C LEU A 37 1.75 11.65 36.52
N CYS A 38 2.99 11.75 37.03
CA CYS A 38 4.13 11.05 36.45
C CYS A 38 3.96 9.52 36.49
N ARG A 39 3.45 8.97 37.60
CA ARG A 39 3.19 7.52 37.72
C ARG A 39 2.07 7.08 36.77
N ASP A 40 1.02 7.87 36.66
CA ASP A 40 -0.11 7.56 35.77
C ASP A 40 0.30 7.62 34.30
N LEU A 41 1.12 8.61 33.92
CA LEU A 41 1.67 8.71 32.57
C LEU A 41 2.60 7.55 32.25
N HIS A 42 3.45 7.13 33.19
CA HIS A 42 4.30 5.95 33.00
C HIS A 42 3.45 4.70 32.74
N HIS A 43 2.44 4.45 33.57
CA HIS A 43 1.57 3.30 33.37
C HIS A 43 0.83 3.34 32.03
N LYS A 44 0.35 4.53 31.62
CA LYS A 44 -0.28 4.71 30.30
C LYS A 44 0.68 4.43 29.15
N ILE A 45 1.96 4.80 29.27
CA ILE A 45 2.97 4.50 28.25
C ILE A 45 3.12 2.99 28.07
N ASP A 46 3.19 2.24 29.18
CA ASP A 46 3.32 0.78 29.14
C ASP A 46 2.14 0.14 28.38
N VAL A 47 0.90 0.54 28.71
CA VAL A 47 -0.31 0.04 28.04
C VAL A 47 -0.35 0.42 26.55
N ILE A 48 -0.03 1.67 26.21
CA ILE A 48 -0.04 2.14 24.82
C ILE A 48 1.04 1.45 23.99
N ASP A 49 2.21 1.16 24.57
CA ASP A 49 3.27 0.46 23.85
C ASP A 49 2.89 -1.00 23.56
N GLU A 50 2.20 -1.67 24.49
CA GLU A 50 1.63 -3.00 24.26
C GLU A 50 0.62 -2.98 23.10
N GLU A 51 -0.34 -2.06 23.10
CA GLU A 51 -1.31 -1.89 22.01
C GLU A 51 -0.62 -1.60 20.66
N ARG A 52 0.43 -0.78 20.69
CA ARG A 52 1.25 -0.44 19.52
C ARG A 52 1.96 -1.69 18.99
N TYR A 53 2.51 -2.51 19.88
CA TYR A 53 3.19 -3.75 19.52
C TYR A 53 2.23 -4.73 18.85
N ASP A 54 1.05 -4.97 19.43
CA ASP A 54 0.02 -5.83 18.87
C ASP A 54 -0.44 -5.37 17.48
N THR A 55 -0.62 -4.07 17.32
CA THR A 55 -0.99 -3.47 16.04
C THR A 55 0.11 -3.65 15.00
N ALA A 56 1.37 -3.39 15.37
CA ALA A 56 2.53 -3.57 14.50
C ALA A 56 2.69 -5.04 14.08
N PHE A 57 2.43 -5.99 14.98
CA PHE A 57 2.45 -7.41 14.68
C PHE A 57 1.38 -7.79 13.63
N LYS A 58 0.15 -7.29 13.78
CA LYS A 58 -0.92 -7.50 12.80
C LYS A 58 -0.57 -6.92 11.42
N VAL A 59 0.00 -5.72 11.38
CA VAL A 59 0.48 -5.11 10.11
C VAL A 59 1.58 -5.97 9.49
N SER A 60 2.57 -6.40 10.28
CA SER A 60 3.65 -7.26 9.78
C SER A 60 3.14 -8.59 9.21
N LYS A 61 2.11 -9.19 9.83
CA LYS A 61 1.47 -10.38 9.29
C LYS A 61 0.81 -10.11 7.93
N ASN A 62 0.05 -9.04 7.83
CA ASN A 62 -0.60 -8.65 6.58
C ASN A 62 0.43 -8.36 5.48
N ASP A 63 1.54 -7.70 5.80
CA ASP A 63 2.62 -7.44 4.84
C ASP A 63 3.22 -8.74 4.29
N LYS A 64 3.45 -9.74 5.15
CA LYS A 64 3.90 -11.08 4.72
C LYS A 64 2.88 -11.75 3.80
N GLU A 65 1.60 -11.72 4.16
CA GLU A 65 0.53 -12.29 3.34
C GLU A 65 0.45 -11.61 1.95
N ILE A 66 0.59 -10.28 1.91
CA ILE A 66 0.64 -9.50 0.66
C ILE A 66 1.86 -9.91 -0.18
N GLN A 67 3.04 -10.08 0.43
CA GLN A 67 4.25 -10.51 -0.27
C GLN A 67 4.07 -11.92 -0.87
N GLU A 68 3.55 -12.87 -0.10
CA GLU A 68 3.25 -14.22 -0.57
C GLU A 68 2.24 -14.21 -1.73
N MET A 69 1.20 -13.38 -1.63
CA MET A 69 0.18 -13.24 -2.67
C MET A 69 0.77 -12.64 -3.95
N ASN A 70 1.60 -11.60 -3.82
CA ASN A 70 2.30 -10.99 -4.95
C ASN A 70 3.22 -11.98 -5.66
N GLN A 71 3.94 -12.82 -4.90
CA GLN A 71 4.77 -13.88 -5.45
C GLN A 71 3.93 -14.90 -6.23
N LYS A 72 2.79 -15.37 -5.68
CA LYS A 72 1.86 -16.25 -6.39
C LYS A 72 1.33 -15.63 -7.67
N ILE A 73 0.95 -14.35 -7.64
CA ILE A 73 0.50 -13.60 -8.83
C ILE A 73 1.61 -13.56 -9.87
N TYR A 74 2.85 -13.30 -9.47
CA TYR A 74 3.99 -13.25 -10.37
C TYR A 74 4.23 -14.61 -11.03
N GLU A 75 4.22 -15.69 -10.27
CA GLU A 75 4.35 -17.07 -10.79
C GLU A 75 3.23 -17.41 -11.78
N MET A 76 1.97 -17.08 -11.45
CA MET A 76 0.83 -17.26 -12.35
C MET A 76 0.99 -16.45 -13.64
N LYS A 77 1.38 -15.17 -13.54
CA LYS A 77 1.64 -14.31 -14.70
C LYS A 77 2.82 -14.80 -15.54
N SER A 78 3.84 -15.40 -14.91
CA SER A 78 5.00 -15.97 -15.60
C SER A 78 4.64 -17.17 -16.48
N LYS A 79 3.61 -17.95 -16.11
CA LYS A 79 3.04 -19.01 -16.95
C LYS A 79 2.28 -18.43 -18.14
N LEU A 80 1.72 -17.23 -17.99
CA LEU A 80 0.99 -16.47 -19.01
C LEU A 80 1.85 -15.37 -19.65
N LYS A 81 3.17 -15.59 -19.82
CA LYS A 81 4.05 -14.61 -20.46
C LYS A 81 3.45 -14.19 -21.81
N ARG A 82 3.32 -12.88 -22.02
CA ARG A 82 2.91 -12.33 -23.31
C ARG A 82 3.85 -12.89 -24.37
N PRO A 83 3.34 -13.52 -25.45
CA PRO A 83 4.18 -14.07 -26.49
C PRO A 83 5.04 -12.93 -27.06
N ASN A 84 6.34 -13.23 -27.26
CA ASN A 84 7.25 -12.28 -27.87
C ASN A 84 6.70 -11.85 -29.24
N LEU A 85 6.77 -10.55 -29.53
CA LEU A 85 6.45 -10.03 -30.85
C LEU A 85 7.38 -10.69 -31.87
N LYS A 86 6.81 -11.53 -32.74
CA LYS A 86 7.55 -12.15 -33.85
C LYS A 86 7.41 -11.26 -35.07
N ARG A 87 8.52 -10.97 -35.74
CA ARG A 87 8.49 -10.34 -37.07
C ARG A 87 7.88 -11.34 -38.05
N VAL A 88 6.61 -11.14 -38.39
CA VAL A 88 5.93 -11.96 -39.40
C VAL A 88 6.54 -11.60 -40.76
N LYS A 89 7.24 -12.56 -41.37
CA LYS A 89 7.71 -12.40 -42.74
C LYS A 89 6.50 -12.58 -43.66
N LEU A 90 5.98 -11.44 -44.13
CA LEU A 90 4.94 -11.30 -45.14
C LEU A 90 3.51 -11.62 -44.66
N TYR A 91 2.63 -10.65 -44.88
CA TYR A 91 1.18 -10.81 -44.78
C TYR A 91 0.69 -11.67 -45.95
N ALA A 92 -0.42 -12.40 -45.79
CA ALA A 92 -0.96 -13.28 -46.83
C ALA A 92 -1.10 -12.56 -48.19
N GLU A 93 -1.54 -11.30 -48.17
CA GLU A 93 -1.67 -10.47 -49.39
C GLU A 93 -0.33 -10.12 -50.04
N HIS A 94 0.71 -9.86 -49.25
CA HIS A 94 2.05 -9.63 -49.78
C HIS A 94 2.65 -10.92 -50.38
N MET A 95 2.42 -12.09 -49.76
CA MET A 95 2.85 -13.36 -50.34
C MET A 95 2.08 -13.67 -51.64
N LEU A 96 0.78 -13.42 -51.65
CA LEU A 96 -0.07 -13.62 -52.82
C LEU A 96 0.33 -12.70 -53.98
N SER A 97 0.63 -11.43 -53.72
CA SER A 97 1.15 -10.50 -54.73
C SER A 97 2.51 -10.95 -55.29
N VAL A 98 3.40 -11.50 -54.45
CA VAL A 98 4.70 -12.04 -54.90
C VAL A 98 4.55 -13.34 -55.69
N LEU A 99 3.63 -14.23 -55.30
CA LEU A 99 3.42 -15.53 -55.94
C LEU A 99 2.57 -15.47 -57.22
N LEU A 100 1.57 -14.60 -57.25
CA LEU A 100 0.58 -14.52 -58.34
C LEU A 100 0.80 -13.30 -59.24
N GLY A 101 1.76 -12.43 -58.89
CA GLY A 101 2.08 -11.22 -59.64
C GLY A 101 0.85 -10.34 -59.85
N SER A 102 0.67 -9.84 -61.07
CA SER A 102 -0.44 -8.97 -61.48
C SER A 102 -1.83 -9.65 -61.52
N ARG A 103 -1.96 -10.95 -61.21
CA ARG A 103 -3.25 -11.66 -61.23
C ARG A 103 -4.08 -11.46 -59.96
N HIS A 104 -3.47 -11.00 -58.87
CA HIS A 104 -4.16 -10.63 -57.64
C HIS A 104 -4.06 -9.12 -57.40
N THR A 105 -4.73 -8.35 -58.26
CA THR A 105 -5.16 -7.00 -57.92
C THR A 105 -6.61 -7.11 -57.44
N VAL A 106 -6.81 -7.09 -56.12
CA VAL A 106 -8.15 -6.90 -55.55
C VAL A 106 -8.55 -5.45 -55.84
N ARG A 107 -9.65 -5.28 -56.57
CA ARG A 107 -10.26 -3.99 -56.87
C ARG A 107 -11.47 -3.80 -55.97
#